data_AF-A0A1H8KS82-F1
#
_entry.id   AF-A0A1H8KS82-F1
#
_cell.length_a   1.000
_cell.length_b   1.000
_cell.length_c   1.000
_cell.angle_alpha   90.00
_cell.angle_beta   90.00
_cell.angle_gamma   90.00
#
_symmetry.space_group_name_H-M   'P 1'
#
loop_
_entity.id
_entity.type
_entity.pdbx_description
1 polymer ?
#
loop_
_entity_poly.entity_id
_entity_poly.type
_entity_poly.pdbx_seq_one_letter_code
_entity_poly.pdbx_strand_id
1 'polypeptide(L)'
;MARAQGAVAQDGGADMDAPAHANGLAAHFEPEGWAVYAAREIAAAPYHQPGRCFYPDCSKPFRVAREWQIYCCAACRDADLREARRWGHRAAQPLLVWRMYKYSTDPAQAALARAARRYVTLLQSAWCGQRHARMARAMGEDA
;
A
#
# COMPACT_ATOMS: atom_id res chain seq x y z
N MET A 1 10.02 -28.29 74.39
CA MET A 1 11.04 -27.22 74.30
C MET A 1 10.70 -26.34 73.11
N ALA A 2 10.22 -25.13 73.38
CA ALA A 2 9.87 -24.12 72.39
C ALA A 2 11.15 -23.50 71.78
N ARG A 3 11.13 -23.18 70.48
CA ARG A 3 12.08 -22.24 69.89
C ARG A 3 11.33 -21.16 69.13
N ALA A 4 11.77 -19.95 69.45
CA ALA A 4 11.19 -18.65 69.18
C ALA A 4 11.13 -18.30 67.69
N GLN A 5 10.11 -17.48 67.38
CA GLN A 5 10.10 -16.57 66.24
C GLN A 5 11.17 -15.49 66.45
N GLY A 6 11.88 -15.14 65.37
CA GLY A 6 12.84 -14.04 65.31
C GLY A 6 12.78 -13.42 63.92
N ALA A 7 12.77 -12.09 63.90
CA ALA A 7 12.29 -11.21 62.86
C ALA A 7 13.13 -11.10 61.57
N VAL A 8 12.41 -10.64 60.54
CA VAL A 8 12.78 -9.95 59.29
C VAL A 8 14.10 -9.15 59.32
N ALA A 9 14.90 -9.31 58.26
CA ALA A 9 15.55 -8.20 57.57
C ALA A 9 15.67 -8.54 56.07
N GLN A 10 15.07 -7.69 55.25
CA GLN A 10 15.18 -7.65 53.80
C GLN A 10 16.42 -6.82 53.44
N ASP A 11 17.33 -7.39 52.67
CA ASP A 11 18.27 -6.66 51.80
C ASP A 11 18.13 -7.38 50.43
N GLY A 12 17.60 -6.77 49.38
CA GLY A 12 18.00 -5.47 48.86
C GLY A 12 19.12 -5.66 47.83
N GLY A 13 18.88 -6.44 46.79
CA GLY A 13 19.83 -6.67 45.70
C GLY A 13 19.06 -6.92 44.42
N ALA A 14 18.75 -5.84 43.71
CA ALA A 14 18.15 -5.86 42.39
C ALA A 14 19.10 -6.59 41.43
N ASP A 15 18.85 -7.88 41.22
CA ASP A 15 19.43 -8.57 40.07
C ASP A 15 18.69 -8.05 38.84
N MET A 16 19.44 -7.32 38.02
CA MET A 16 18.94 -6.57 36.89
C MET A 16 18.35 -7.56 35.87
N ASP A 17 17.02 -7.65 35.85
CA ASP A 17 16.25 -7.94 34.65
C ASP A 17 16.67 -6.89 33.61
N ALA A 18 17.73 -7.21 32.86
CA ALA A 18 18.14 -6.45 31.70
C ALA A 18 16.90 -6.36 30.79
N PRO A 19 16.43 -5.15 30.43
CA PRO A 19 15.23 -5.02 29.63
C PRO A 19 15.46 -5.79 28.33
N ALA A 20 14.69 -6.86 28.14
CA ALA A 20 14.60 -7.55 26.86
C ALA A 20 14.39 -6.46 25.80
N HIS A 21 15.34 -6.35 24.86
CA HIS A 21 15.36 -5.26 23.88
C HIS A 21 13.97 -5.11 23.25
N ALA A 22 13.23 -4.07 23.65
CA ALA A 22 11.85 -3.79 23.23
C ALA A 22 11.75 -3.47 21.72
N ASN A 23 12.90 -3.41 21.05
CA ASN A 23 13.05 -3.21 19.61
C ASN A 23 13.64 -4.47 18.98
N GLY A 24 12.99 -5.62 19.18
CA GLY A 24 13.26 -6.79 18.34
C GLY A 24 13.11 -6.36 16.89
N LEU A 25 14.17 -6.54 16.08
CA LEU A 25 14.18 -6.24 14.65
C LEU A 25 13.02 -6.99 13.99
N ALA A 26 11.87 -6.33 13.85
CA ALA A 26 10.76 -6.88 13.11
C ALA A 26 11.26 -7.08 11.69
N ALA A 27 11.28 -8.33 11.21
CA ALA A 27 11.63 -8.62 9.84
C ALA A 27 10.65 -7.86 8.93
N HIS A 28 11.12 -6.80 8.29
CA HIS A 28 10.35 -6.02 7.35
C HIS A 28 10.24 -6.83 6.06
N PHE A 29 9.10 -7.47 5.83
CA PHE A 29 8.77 -8.01 4.52
C PHE A 29 8.40 -6.85 3.60
N GLU A 30 9.32 -6.47 2.72
CA GLU A 30 9.06 -5.51 1.66
C GLU A 30 8.86 -6.28 0.34
N PRO A 31 7.62 -6.43 -0.14
CA PRO A 31 7.39 -7.07 -1.43
C PRO A 31 8.05 -6.25 -2.54
N GLU A 32 8.56 -6.95 -3.56
CA GLU A 32 9.12 -6.33 -4.75
C GLU A 32 8.11 -5.34 -5.38
N GLY A 33 8.62 -4.18 -5.80
CA GLY A 33 7.79 -3.15 -6.42
C GLY A 33 7.23 -3.59 -7.77
N TRP A 34 6.01 -3.14 -8.10
CA TRP A 34 5.31 -3.47 -9.35
C TRP A 34 6.16 -3.25 -10.61
N ALA A 35 6.92 -2.16 -10.68
CA ALA A 35 7.76 -1.84 -11.83
C ALA A 35 8.89 -2.86 -12.06
N VAL A 36 9.32 -3.56 -11.01
CA VAL A 36 10.34 -4.61 -11.11
C VAL A 36 9.65 -5.95 -11.39
N TYR A 37 8.63 -6.30 -10.61
CA TYR A 37 7.87 -7.55 -10.77
C TYR A 37 7.30 -7.73 -12.18
N ALA A 38 6.76 -6.66 -12.77
CA ALA A 38 6.12 -6.66 -14.10
C ALA A 38 6.98 -5.99 -15.19
N ALA A 39 8.31 -5.92 -15.01
CA ALA A 39 9.19 -5.17 -15.90
C ALA A 39 9.06 -5.61 -17.37
N ARG A 40 8.96 -6.93 -17.63
CA ARG A 40 8.84 -7.49 -18.98
C ARG A 40 7.51 -7.11 -19.63
N GLU A 41 6.42 -7.21 -18.88
CA GLU A 41 5.07 -6.90 -19.32
C GLU A 41 4.91 -5.41 -19.58
N ILE A 42 5.47 -4.55 -18.72
CA ILE A 42 5.46 -3.09 -18.89
C ILE A 42 6.26 -2.68 -20.13
N ALA A 43 7.41 -3.32 -20.40
CA ALA A 43 8.19 -3.05 -21.61
C ALA A 43 7.41 -3.45 -22.88
N ALA A 44 6.67 -4.56 -22.84
CA ALA A 44 5.87 -5.02 -23.98
C ALA A 44 4.57 -4.22 -24.18
N ALA A 45 3.95 -3.75 -23.10
CA ALA A 45 2.71 -2.98 -23.10
C ALA A 45 2.78 -1.81 -22.10
N PRO A 46 3.45 -0.70 -22.46
CA PRO A 46 3.55 0.46 -21.60
C PRO A 46 2.17 1.03 -21.26
N TYR A 47 1.84 1.14 -19.97
CA TYR A 47 0.59 1.73 -19.50
C TYR A 47 0.64 3.28 -19.44
N HIS A 48 1.75 3.88 -19.86
CA HIS A 48 1.96 5.32 -19.93
C HIS A 48 2.46 5.69 -21.33
N GLN A 49 2.21 6.92 -21.77
CA GLN A 49 2.76 7.44 -23.01
C GLN A 49 4.15 8.04 -22.75
N PRO A 50 5.23 7.55 -23.40
CA PRO A 50 6.56 8.12 -23.25
C PRO A 50 6.58 9.62 -23.60
N GLY A 51 7.25 10.41 -22.77
CA GLY A 51 7.33 11.86 -22.95
C GLY A 51 6.06 12.63 -22.63
N ARG A 52 5.03 12.01 -22.03
CA ARG A 52 3.86 12.69 -21.49
C ARG A 52 3.71 12.40 -19.99
N CYS A 53 3.48 13.44 -19.20
CA CYS A 53 3.40 13.29 -17.74
C CYS A 53 2.23 12.37 -17.36
N PHE A 54 2.50 11.32 -16.58
CA PHE A 54 1.49 10.36 -16.15
C PHE A 54 0.50 10.88 -15.08
N TYR A 55 0.81 12.03 -14.45
CA TYR A 55 -0.11 12.66 -13.51
C TYR A 55 -1.28 13.28 -14.26
N PRO A 56 -2.54 12.84 -14.01
CA PRO A 56 -3.68 13.12 -14.88
C PRO A 56 -4.00 14.61 -15.00
N ASP A 57 -3.85 15.38 -13.92
CA ASP A 57 -4.12 16.82 -13.94
C ASP A 57 -3.02 17.63 -14.67
N CYS A 58 -1.87 17.01 -14.94
CA CYS A 58 -0.77 17.67 -15.65
C CYS A 58 -0.75 17.29 -17.13
N SER A 59 -0.65 15.99 -17.44
CA SER A 59 -0.66 15.44 -18.81
C SER A 59 0.22 16.14 -19.86
N LYS A 60 1.17 17.00 -19.44
CA LYS A 60 1.96 17.83 -20.35
C LYS A 60 3.08 17.02 -21.01
N PRO A 61 3.49 17.38 -22.24
CA PRO A 61 4.68 16.82 -22.85
C PRO A 61 5.94 17.21 -22.07
N PHE A 62 6.93 16.31 -22.02
CA PHE A 62 8.24 16.55 -21.44
C PHE A 62 9.31 15.72 -22.15
N ARG A 63 10.57 16.20 -22.13
CA ARG A 63 11.71 15.43 -22.64
C ARG A 63 12.11 14.38 -21.62
N VAL A 64 12.05 13.11 -22.02
CA VAL A 64 12.49 11.98 -21.20
C VAL A 64 14.00 12.02 -21.02
N ALA A 65 14.48 12.04 -19.78
CA ALA A 65 15.91 11.98 -19.45
C ALA A 65 16.37 10.56 -19.07
N ARG A 66 15.44 9.69 -18.66
CA ARG A 66 15.69 8.31 -18.24
C ARG A 66 14.56 7.41 -18.73
N GLU A 67 14.87 6.20 -19.14
CA GLU A 67 13.89 5.24 -19.71
C GLU A 67 12.68 4.97 -18.81
N TRP A 68 12.85 5.00 -17.49
CA TRP A 68 11.78 4.77 -16.51
C TRP A 68 11.02 6.03 -16.11
N GLN A 69 11.37 7.18 -16.66
CA GLN A 69 10.78 8.45 -16.25
C GLN A 69 9.37 8.61 -16.82
N ILE A 70 8.37 8.52 -15.94
CA ILE A 70 6.94 8.69 -16.28
C ILE A 70 6.36 10.06 -15.89
N TYR A 71 7.09 10.86 -15.12
CA TYR A 71 6.66 12.18 -14.65
C TYR A 71 7.60 13.28 -15.14
N CYS A 72 7.03 14.45 -15.46
CA CYS A 72 7.80 15.61 -15.87
C CYS A 72 8.60 16.26 -14.73
N CYS A 73 8.19 16.07 -13.47
CA CYS A 73 8.84 16.62 -12.28
C CYS A 73 8.49 15.83 -11.00
N ALA A 74 9.22 16.09 -9.92
CA ALA A 74 8.98 15.46 -8.61
C ALA A 74 7.60 15.81 -8.04
N ALA A 75 7.13 17.05 -8.19
CA ALA A 75 5.82 17.46 -7.69
C ALA A 75 4.66 16.64 -8.30
N CYS A 76 4.72 16.34 -9.60
CA CYS A 76 3.73 15.48 -10.28
C CYS A 76 3.80 14.04 -9.77
N ARG A 77 5.01 13.50 -9.60
CA ARG A 77 5.20 12.17 -9.00
C ARG A 77 4.60 12.11 -7.61
N ASP A 78 4.90 13.08 -6.75
CA ASP A 78 4.48 13.05 -5.35
C ASP A 78 2.96 13.27 -5.23
N ALA A 79 2.35 14.04 -6.14
CA ALA A 79 0.90 14.17 -6.24
C ALA A 79 0.24 12.83 -6.63
N ASP A 80 0.76 12.14 -7.65
CA ASP A 80 0.26 10.83 -8.05
C ASP A 80 0.43 9.79 -6.92
N LEU A 81 1.57 9.79 -6.23
CA LEU A 81 1.80 8.91 -5.08
C LEU A 81 0.82 9.17 -3.93
N ARG A 82 0.48 10.43 -3.63
CA ARG A 82 -0.53 10.76 -2.61
C ARG A 82 -1.91 10.23 -3.00
N GLU A 83 -2.27 10.37 -4.27
CA GLU A 83 -3.51 9.82 -4.80
C GLU A 83 -3.50 8.29 -4.68
N ALA A 84 -2.46 7.62 -5.16
CA ALA A 84 -2.32 6.17 -5.09
C ALA A 84 -2.41 5.63 -3.66
N ARG A 85 -1.78 6.30 -2.68
CA ARG A 85 -1.89 5.94 -1.25
C ARG A 85 -3.33 6.01 -0.74
N ARG A 86 -4.07 7.06 -1.13
CA ARG A 86 -5.48 7.23 -0.73
C ARG A 86 -6.36 6.10 -1.26
N TRP A 87 -6.19 5.75 -2.54
CA TRP A 87 -6.94 4.64 -3.15
C TRP A 87 -6.51 3.29 -2.61
N GLY A 88 -5.21 3.06 -2.44
CA GLY A 88 -4.65 1.85 -1.84
C GLY A 88 -5.18 1.61 -0.42
N HIS A 89 -5.25 2.65 0.41
CA HIS A 89 -5.81 2.54 1.76
C HIS A 89 -7.28 2.09 1.75
N ARG A 90 -8.10 2.62 0.85
CA ARG A 90 -9.52 2.20 0.70
C ARG A 90 -9.64 0.77 0.16
N ALA A 91 -8.71 0.34 -0.69
CA ALA A 91 -8.71 -1.00 -1.28
C ALA A 91 -8.15 -2.07 -0.34
N ALA A 92 -7.33 -1.71 0.65
CA ALA A 92 -6.54 -2.65 1.44
C ALA A 92 -7.38 -3.72 2.14
N GLN A 93 -8.37 -3.30 2.94
CA GLN A 93 -9.23 -4.22 3.68
C GLN A 93 -10.04 -5.15 2.76
N PRO A 94 -10.78 -4.68 1.75
CA PRO A 94 -11.56 -5.57 0.89
C PRO A 94 -10.67 -6.49 0.03
N LEU A 95 -9.46 -6.06 -0.36
CA LEU A 95 -8.49 -6.97 -1.01
C LEU A 95 -8.05 -8.10 -0.07
N LEU A 96 -7.80 -7.81 1.20
CA LEU A 96 -7.45 -8.82 2.20
C LEU A 96 -8.61 -9.78 2.46
N VAL A 97 -9.82 -9.25 2.68
CA VAL A 97 -11.04 -10.05 2.88
C VAL A 97 -11.30 -10.98 1.70
N TRP A 98 -11.15 -10.48 0.46
CA TRP A 98 -11.23 -11.31 -0.73
C TRP A 98 -10.17 -12.42 -0.71
N ARG A 99 -8.91 -12.09 -0.40
CA ARG A 99 -7.84 -13.08 -0.37
C ARG A 99 -8.05 -14.18 0.68
N MET A 100 -8.58 -13.83 1.86
CA MET A 100 -8.87 -14.76 2.95
C MET A 100 -9.98 -15.74 2.59
N TYR A 101 -11.07 -15.26 1.99
CA TYR A 101 -12.32 -16.04 1.89
C TYR A 101 -12.73 -16.44 0.47
N LYS A 102 -11.92 -16.14 -0.57
CA LYS A 102 -12.27 -16.42 -1.98
C LYS A 102 -12.62 -17.88 -2.29
N TYR A 103 -12.17 -18.83 -1.46
CA TYR A 103 -12.44 -20.27 -1.62
C TYR A 103 -13.15 -20.88 -0.41
N SER A 104 -13.75 -20.05 0.46
CA SER A 104 -14.46 -20.56 1.64
C SER A 104 -15.72 -21.32 1.22
N THR A 105 -15.99 -22.43 1.92
CA THR A 105 -17.22 -23.22 1.80
C THR A 105 -18.34 -22.72 2.72
N ASP A 106 -18.02 -21.84 3.69
CA ASP A 106 -19.02 -21.17 4.53
C ASP A 106 -19.79 -20.11 3.71
N PRO A 107 -21.14 -20.22 3.62
CA PRO A 107 -21.95 -19.28 2.86
C PRO A 107 -21.77 -17.81 3.26
N ALA A 108 -21.56 -17.52 4.56
CA ALA A 108 -21.41 -16.16 5.06
C ALA A 108 -20.06 -15.55 4.63
N GLN A 109 -18.98 -16.30 4.78
CA GLN A 109 -17.64 -15.89 4.33
C GLN A 109 -17.57 -15.72 2.82
N ALA A 110 -18.18 -16.64 2.07
CA ALA A 110 -18.25 -16.54 0.62
C ALA A 110 -19.05 -15.30 0.17
N ALA A 111 -20.15 -14.97 0.86
CA ALA A 111 -20.92 -13.76 0.59
C ALA A 111 -20.10 -12.48 0.85
N LEU A 112 -19.35 -12.45 1.95
CA LEU A 112 -18.44 -11.35 2.29
C LEU A 112 -17.32 -11.20 1.25
N ALA A 113 -16.69 -12.31 0.82
CA ALA A 113 -15.67 -12.31 -0.22
C ALA A 113 -16.19 -11.72 -1.54
N ARG A 114 -17.41 -12.13 -1.95
CA ARG A 114 -18.07 -11.57 -3.14
C ARG A 114 -18.34 -10.07 -3.00
N ALA A 115 -18.81 -9.62 -1.83
CA ALA A 115 -19.03 -8.19 -1.57
C ALA A 115 -17.72 -7.39 -1.66
N ALA A 116 -16.65 -7.90 -1.05
CA ALA A 116 -15.33 -7.28 -1.11
C ALA A 116 -14.80 -7.18 -2.54
N ARG A 117 -14.94 -8.25 -3.34
CA ARG A 117 -14.55 -8.23 -4.76
C ARG A 117 -15.35 -7.21 -5.57
N ARG A 118 -16.67 -7.14 -5.37
CA ARG A 118 -17.53 -6.13 -6.03
C ARG A 118 -17.11 -4.70 -5.67
N TYR A 119 -16.82 -4.46 -4.40
CA TYR A 119 -16.35 -3.15 -3.94
C TYR A 119 -15.02 -2.75 -4.58
N VAL A 120 -14.03 -3.66 -4.61
CA VAL A 120 -12.74 -3.39 -5.27
C VAL A 120 -12.94 -3.07 -6.75
N THR A 121 -13.80 -3.81 -7.46
CA THR A 121 -14.11 -3.52 -8.86
C THR A 121 -14.71 -2.13 -9.03
N LEU A 122 -15.73 -1.78 -8.24
CA LEU A 122 -16.35 -0.45 -8.25
C LEU A 122 -15.31 0.66 -8.01
N LEU A 123 -14.46 0.47 -6.99
CA LEU A 123 -13.41 1.41 -6.61
C LEU A 123 -12.41 1.63 -7.76
N GLN A 124 -11.93 0.55 -8.38
CA GLN A 124 -11.00 0.61 -9.49
C GLN A 124 -11.62 1.26 -10.74
N SER A 125 -12.88 0.94 -11.06
CA SER A 125 -13.61 1.57 -12.16
C SER A 125 -13.78 3.08 -11.94
N ALA A 126 -14.19 3.49 -10.73
CA ALA A 126 -14.35 4.90 -10.39
C ALA A 126 -13.02 5.66 -10.47
N TRP A 127 -11.94 5.06 -9.96
CA TRP A 127 -10.60 5.66 -10.02
C TRP A 127 -10.12 5.84 -11.46
N CYS A 128 -10.23 4.79 -12.28
CA CYS A 128 -9.84 4.81 -13.70
C CYS A 128 -10.64 5.88 -14.47
N GLY A 129 -11.98 5.89 -14.31
CA GLY A 129 -12.85 6.89 -14.93
C GLY A 129 -12.48 8.32 -14.53
N GLN A 130 -12.21 8.57 -13.25
CA GLN A 130 -11.79 9.89 -12.78
C GLN A 130 -10.43 10.32 -13.36
N ARG A 131 -9.48 9.39 -13.51
CA ARG A 131 -8.18 9.69 -14.13
C ARG A 131 -8.35 10.05 -15.60
N HIS A 132 -9.09 9.24 -16.36
CA HIS A 132 -9.35 9.52 -17.78
C HIS A 132 -10.03 10.87 -17.98
N ALA A 133 -11.06 11.20 -17.20
CA ALA A 133 -11.74 12.49 -17.30
C ALA A 133 -10.81 13.67 -17.01
N ARG A 134 -9.89 13.55 -16.04
CA ARG A 134 -8.93 14.63 -15.72
C ARG A 134 -7.84 14.75 -16.78
N MET A 135 -7.42 13.63 -17.37
CA MET A 135 -6.49 13.62 -18.49
C MET A 135 -7.09 14.30 -19.73
N ALA A 136 -8.32 13.95 -20.10
CA ALA A 136 -9.02 14.54 -21.25
C ALA A 136 -9.13 16.08 -21.09
N ARG A 137 -9.53 16.55 -19.90
CA ARG A 137 -9.51 17.98 -19.53
C ARG A 137 -8.15 18.64 -19.69
N ALA A 138 -7.11 18.02 -19.14
CA ALA A 138 -5.76 18.56 -19.19
C ALA A 138 -5.18 18.61 -20.61
N MET A 139 -5.64 17.71 -21.50
CA MET A 139 -5.24 17.66 -22.90
C MET A 139 -6.12 18.52 -23.82
N GLY A 140 -7.21 19.10 -23.32
CA GLY A 140 -8.15 19.89 -24.12
C GLY A 140 -9.02 19.04 -25.04
N GLU A 141 -9.23 17.76 -24.71
CA GLU A 141 -10.04 16.81 -25.47
C GLU A 141 -11.52 16.81 -25.02
N ASP A 142 -11.85 17.56 -23.96
CA ASP A 142 -13.22 17.88 -23.56
C ASP A 142 -13.75 19.02 -24.48
N ALA A 143 -14.20 18.68 -25.69
CA ALA A 143 -14.99 19.53 -26.58
C ALA A 143 -16.40 18.95 -26.78
#